data_AF-A0AAV2IQF6-F1
#
_entry.id   AF-A0AAV2IQF6-F1
#
_cell.length_a   1.000
_cell.length_b   1.000
_cell.length_c   1.000
_cell.angle_alpha   90.00
_cell.angle_beta   90.00
_cell.angle_gamma   90.00
#
_symmetry.space_group_name_H-M   'P 1'
#
loop_
_entity.id
_entity.type
_entity.pdbx_description
1 polymer ?
#
loop_
_entity_poly.entity_id
_entity_poly.type
_entity_poly.pdbx_seq_one_letter_code
_entity_poly.pdbx_strand_id
1 'polypeptide(L)'
;MNVSHWLIVITSLIVLQVSYARRHRRSTCVTHPRLRDKWHFLDQSKHVFIRIRAHQIVYKHGRAKVIKYRCIESQGNIYLLRKPKYRSEDDGVLCLGFSYVADHPKAEYVVLRLIGPGDGTHLFSPVITDRQTKLSVATTCDLQGSYVGQHPVHTTNAFIRRALPGCKFPAEIRGRWNYTYQHAKSLEIWQRNATLHLMNGESIRFMCDKRDGGVFVFRAKEYVSRDEDAIMCAEFTPMQDDPFYSFQMSRHNSGNLLDGQLRSVSKSRPVYVHVDCDWIGSPARPEFLYP
;
A
#
# COMPACT_ATOMS: atom_id res chain seq x y z
N MET A 1 -8.72 -47.87 -44.08
CA MET A 1 -8.26 -47.00 -42.98
C MET A 1 -9.47 -46.23 -42.47
N ASN A 2 -9.86 -46.45 -41.20
CA ASN A 2 -11.21 -46.16 -40.72
C ASN A 2 -11.43 -44.68 -40.33
N VAL A 3 -12.46 -44.08 -40.91
CA VAL A 3 -12.96 -42.72 -40.64
C VAL A 3 -13.23 -42.47 -39.15
N SER A 4 -13.59 -43.52 -38.41
CA SER A 4 -13.82 -43.49 -36.96
C SER A 4 -12.58 -43.10 -36.14
N HIS A 5 -11.37 -43.47 -36.59
CA HIS A 5 -10.13 -43.08 -35.91
C HIS A 5 -9.85 -41.59 -36.04
N TRP A 6 -10.17 -40.99 -37.20
CA TRP A 6 -9.98 -39.56 -37.42
C TRP A 6 -10.93 -38.70 -36.59
N LEU A 7 -12.19 -39.13 -36.44
CA LEU A 7 -13.18 -38.45 -35.60
C LEU A 7 -12.78 -38.44 -34.11
N ILE A 8 -12.20 -39.54 -33.61
CA ILE A 8 -11.71 -39.64 -32.22
C ILE A 8 -10.50 -38.74 -32.02
N VAL A 9 -9.57 -38.67 -32.98
CA VAL A 9 -8.39 -37.81 -32.90
C VAL A 9 -8.79 -36.33 -32.93
N ILE A 10 -9.74 -35.95 -33.80
CA ILE A 10 -10.23 -34.57 -33.89
C ILE A 10 -10.98 -34.15 -32.62
N THR A 11 -11.86 -35.00 -32.08
CA THR A 11 -12.57 -34.70 -30.83
C THR A 11 -11.61 -34.62 -29.63
N SER A 12 -10.58 -35.48 -29.58
CA SER A 12 -9.53 -35.43 -28.54
C SER A 12 -8.70 -34.14 -28.63
N LEU A 13 -8.35 -33.70 -29.84
CA LEU A 13 -7.63 -32.44 -30.07
C LEU A 13 -8.46 -31.21 -29.69
N ILE A 14 -9.77 -31.22 -29.97
CA ILE A 14 -10.67 -30.13 -29.57
C ILE A 14 -10.81 -30.08 -28.04
N VAL A 15 -10.96 -31.22 -27.36
CA VAL A 15 -11.03 -31.27 -25.90
C VAL A 15 -9.72 -30.81 -25.26
N LEU A 16 -8.56 -31.16 -25.85
CA LEU A 16 -7.26 -30.66 -25.41
C LEU A 16 -7.11 -29.15 -25.60
N GLN A 17 -7.54 -28.58 -26.73
CA GLN A 17 -7.50 -27.13 -26.97
C GLN A 17 -8.43 -26.35 -26.03
N VAL A 18 -9.64 -26.86 -25.75
CA VAL A 18 -10.57 -26.24 -24.79
C VAL A 18 -10.03 -26.33 -23.35
N SER A 19 -9.28 -27.38 -23.03
CA SER A 19 -8.65 -27.56 -21.71
C SER A 19 -7.39 -26.69 -21.53
N TYR A 20 -6.64 -26.41 -22.60
CA TYR A 20 -5.42 -25.59 -22.54
C TYR A 20 -5.70 -24.07 -22.51
N ALA A 21 -6.86 -23.63 -22.99
CA ALA A 21 -7.23 -22.21 -23.05
C ALA A 21 -7.66 -21.59 -21.70
N ARG A 22 -7.75 -22.38 -20.61
CA ARG A 22 -8.01 -21.85 -19.25
C ARG A 22 -6.72 -21.62 -18.43
N ARG A 23 -5.64 -21.14 -19.06
CA ARG A 23 -4.66 -20.35 -18.31
C ARG A 23 -5.31 -19.01 -17.97
N HIS A 24 -5.94 -18.93 -16.80
CA HIS A 24 -6.34 -17.66 -16.21
C HIS A 24 -5.14 -16.70 -16.26
N ARG A 25 -5.18 -15.72 -17.16
CA ARG A 25 -4.22 -14.61 -17.20
C ARG A 25 -4.22 -14.01 -15.80
N ARG A 26 -3.14 -14.22 -15.03
CA ARG A 26 -2.96 -13.54 -13.75
C ARG A 26 -3.00 -12.05 -14.06
N SER A 27 -3.93 -11.34 -13.43
CA SER A 27 -4.01 -9.88 -13.56
C SER A 27 -2.63 -9.28 -13.26
N THR A 28 -2.10 -8.53 -14.21
CA THR A 28 -0.83 -7.80 -14.08
C THR A 28 -1.01 -6.49 -13.31
N CYS A 29 -2.26 -6.09 -12.99
CA CYS A 29 -2.48 -4.88 -12.22
C CYS A 29 -1.83 -4.95 -10.84
N VAL A 30 -1.00 -3.96 -10.53
CA VAL A 30 -0.37 -3.76 -9.23
C VAL A 30 -0.70 -2.36 -8.70
N THR A 31 -1.23 -2.27 -7.49
CA THR A 31 -1.42 -0.99 -6.79
C THR A 31 -0.08 -0.39 -6.40
N HIS A 32 0.01 0.93 -6.55
CA HIS A 32 1.20 1.68 -6.20
C HIS A 32 1.57 1.42 -4.72
N PRO A 33 2.85 1.14 -4.38
CA PRO A 33 3.29 0.86 -3.01
C PRO A 33 2.79 1.86 -1.97
N ARG A 34 2.86 3.17 -2.26
CA ARG A 34 2.28 4.26 -1.46
C ARG A 34 0.86 4.03 -0.98
N LEU A 35 0.00 3.43 -1.79
CA LEU A 35 -1.40 3.20 -1.45
C LEU A 35 -1.61 1.95 -0.60
N ARG A 36 -0.62 1.07 -0.45
CA ARG A 36 -0.80 -0.20 0.26
C ARG A 36 -1.04 0.03 1.76
N ASP A 37 -1.47 -1.02 2.44
CA ASP A 37 -1.87 -1.06 3.87
C ASP A 37 -3.31 -0.62 4.15
N LYS A 38 -3.59 -0.36 5.44
CA LYS A 38 -4.93 -0.10 5.97
C LYS A 38 -5.17 1.40 6.06
N TRP A 39 -6.32 1.83 5.55
CA TRP A 39 -6.76 3.21 5.55
C TRP A 39 -8.15 3.35 6.17
N HIS A 40 -8.34 4.42 6.92
CA HIS A 40 -9.61 4.82 7.52
C HIS A 40 -10.18 6.02 6.76
N PHE A 41 -11.49 6.03 6.58
CA PHE A 41 -12.22 7.22 6.14
C PHE A 41 -12.27 8.22 7.31
N LEU A 42 -12.10 9.51 7.02
CA LEU A 42 -12.10 10.54 8.07
C LEU A 42 -13.48 10.69 8.73
N ASP A 43 -14.54 10.65 7.93
CA ASP A 43 -15.91 10.92 8.37
C ASP A 43 -16.68 9.66 8.80
N GLN A 44 -15.98 8.55 9.01
CA GLN A 44 -16.60 7.27 9.37
C GLN A 44 -15.92 6.61 10.57
N SER A 45 -16.62 5.64 11.16
CA SER A 45 -16.08 4.82 12.24
C SER A 45 -14.78 4.11 11.83
N LYS A 46 -13.85 3.93 12.78
CA LYS A 46 -12.63 3.11 12.60
C LYS A 46 -12.92 1.66 12.20
N HIS A 47 -14.15 1.17 12.40
CA HIS A 47 -14.59 -0.14 11.94
C HIS A 47 -14.87 -0.19 10.43
N VAL A 48 -14.98 0.96 9.77
CA VAL A 48 -15.02 1.09 8.31
C VAL A 48 -13.62 1.45 7.82
N PHE A 49 -13.09 0.63 6.92
CA PHE A 49 -11.74 0.81 6.40
C PHE A 49 -11.56 0.13 5.06
N ILE A 50 -10.53 0.57 4.34
CA ILE A 50 -10.00 -0.14 3.17
C ILE A 50 -8.63 -0.70 3.51
N ARG A 51 -8.32 -1.88 2.99
CA ARG A 51 -6.97 -2.45 3.02
C ARG A 51 -6.54 -2.71 1.59
N ILE A 52 -5.54 -1.96 1.16
CA ILE A 52 -4.99 -2.02 -0.19
C ILE A 52 -3.78 -2.95 -0.16
N ARG A 53 -3.76 -3.90 -1.09
CA ARG A 53 -2.69 -4.87 -1.34
C ARG A 53 -2.27 -4.72 -2.79
N ALA A 54 -1.13 -5.32 -3.16
CA ALA A 54 -0.59 -5.28 -4.51
C ALA A 54 -1.66 -5.57 -5.59
N HIS A 55 -2.44 -6.64 -5.47
CA HIS A 55 -3.42 -7.01 -6.52
C HIS A 55 -4.88 -6.95 -6.06
N GLN A 56 -5.15 -6.35 -4.89
CA GLN A 56 -6.46 -6.47 -4.25
C GLN A 56 -6.76 -5.28 -3.35
N ILE A 57 -8.00 -4.80 -3.37
CA ILE A 57 -8.53 -3.86 -2.39
C ILE A 57 -9.65 -4.54 -1.58
N VAL A 58 -9.50 -4.53 -0.26
CA VAL A 58 -10.47 -5.08 0.67
C VAL A 58 -11.21 -3.94 1.34
N TYR A 59 -12.51 -3.82 1.09
CA TYR A 59 -13.37 -2.87 1.80
C TYR A 59 -14.08 -3.59 2.95
N LYS A 60 -14.03 -3.04 4.16
CA LYS A 60 -14.78 -3.55 5.31
C LYS A 60 -15.68 -2.45 5.84
N HIS A 61 -16.97 -2.76 5.98
CA HIS A 61 -17.98 -1.87 6.55
C HIS A 61 -18.56 -2.51 7.81
N GLY A 62 -18.14 -2.00 8.98
CA GLY A 62 -18.55 -2.55 10.27
C GLY A 62 -18.01 -3.95 10.54
N ARG A 63 -18.74 -4.74 11.33
CA ARG A 63 -18.32 -6.11 11.68
C ARG A 63 -18.66 -7.16 10.62
N ALA A 64 -19.74 -6.95 9.86
CA ALA A 64 -20.34 -8.00 9.04
C ALA A 64 -19.97 -7.97 7.54
N LYS A 65 -19.82 -6.79 6.92
CA LYS A 65 -19.67 -6.70 5.46
C LYS A 65 -18.20 -6.54 5.05
N VAL A 66 -17.67 -7.51 4.30
CA VAL A 66 -16.32 -7.46 3.70
C VAL A 66 -16.40 -7.72 2.20
N ILE A 67 -15.88 -6.79 1.41
CA ILE A 67 -15.87 -6.89 -0.05
C ILE A 67 -14.45 -7.01 -0.58
N LYS A 68 -14.26 -8.14 -1.26
CA LYS A 68 -13.08 -8.67 -1.98
C LYS A 68 -12.85 -8.13 -3.41
N TYR A 69 -12.24 -6.98 -3.65
CA TYR A 69 -11.99 -6.54 -5.04
C TYR A 69 -10.61 -6.91 -5.55
N ARG A 70 -10.52 -7.62 -6.68
CA ARG A 70 -9.25 -7.82 -7.40
C ARG A 70 -8.99 -6.64 -8.32
N CYS A 71 -7.76 -6.16 -8.38
CA CYS A 71 -7.41 -5.21 -9.42
C CYS A 71 -7.28 -5.93 -10.76
N ILE A 72 -7.93 -5.41 -11.80
CA ILE A 72 -7.88 -5.97 -13.15
C ILE A 72 -7.07 -5.09 -14.10
N GLU A 73 -7.03 -3.79 -13.88
CA GLU A 73 -6.24 -2.83 -14.66
C GLU A 73 -5.93 -1.58 -13.82
N SER A 74 -4.80 -0.94 -14.11
CA SER A 74 -4.39 0.33 -13.50
C SER A 74 -3.82 1.27 -14.56
N GLN A 75 -4.22 2.55 -14.51
CA GLN A 75 -3.68 3.60 -15.35
C GLN A 75 -3.36 4.82 -14.45
N GLY A 76 -2.07 5.11 -14.25
CA GLY A 76 -1.64 6.14 -13.32
C GLY A 76 -2.14 5.87 -11.89
N ASN A 77 -2.97 6.77 -11.36
CA ASN A 77 -3.60 6.68 -10.03
C ASN A 77 -5.03 6.10 -10.06
N ILE A 78 -5.48 5.59 -11.20
CA ILE A 78 -6.82 5.03 -11.42
C ILE A 78 -6.73 3.51 -11.45
N TYR A 79 -7.62 2.85 -10.72
CA TYR A 79 -7.66 1.40 -10.56
C TYR A 79 -9.05 0.87 -10.90
N LEU A 80 -9.09 -0.05 -11.85
CA LEU A 80 -10.28 -0.82 -12.18
C LEU A 80 -10.28 -2.12 -11.39
N LEU A 81 -11.37 -2.31 -10.66
CA LEU A 81 -11.52 -3.32 -9.63
C LEU A 81 -12.73 -4.21 -9.95
N ARG A 82 -12.56 -5.51 -9.76
CA ARG A 82 -13.61 -6.51 -10.01
C ARG A 82 -13.77 -7.46 -8.84
N LYS A 83 -15.00 -7.68 -8.41
CA LYS A 83 -15.41 -8.77 -7.54
C LYS A 83 -16.22 -9.77 -8.37
N PRO A 84 -15.65 -10.93 -8.72
CA PRO A 84 -16.39 -11.99 -9.38
C PRO A 84 -17.53 -12.50 -8.51
N LYS A 85 -18.66 -12.88 -9.12
CA LYS A 85 -19.85 -13.39 -8.44
C LYS A 85 -20.28 -12.48 -7.30
N TYR A 86 -20.43 -11.20 -7.61
CA TYR A 86 -20.96 -10.23 -6.65
C TYR A 86 -22.43 -10.52 -6.38
N ARG A 87 -23.18 -10.82 -7.45
CA ARG A 87 -24.48 -11.51 -7.44
C ARG A 87 -24.30 -12.85 -8.15
N SER A 88 -25.29 -13.74 -8.11
CA SER A 88 -25.16 -15.15 -8.53
C SER A 88 -24.39 -15.33 -9.85
N GLU A 89 -24.77 -14.60 -10.89
CA GLU A 89 -24.13 -14.65 -12.22
C GLU A 89 -23.41 -13.36 -12.62
N ASP A 90 -23.60 -12.27 -11.86
CA ASP A 90 -23.03 -10.96 -12.19
C ASP A 90 -21.79 -10.62 -11.37
N ASP A 91 -20.91 -9.87 -12.00
CA ASP A 91 -19.72 -9.34 -11.37
C ASP A 91 -19.93 -7.90 -10.90
N GLY A 92 -19.27 -7.57 -9.79
CA GLY A 92 -19.25 -6.21 -9.26
C GLY A 92 -18.00 -5.48 -9.71
N VAL A 93 -18.17 -4.37 -10.43
CA VAL A 93 -17.08 -3.56 -10.98
C VAL A 93 -17.04 -2.21 -10.28
N LEU A 94 -15.83 -1.71 -10.02
CA LEU A 94 -15.61 -0.41 -9.39
C LEU A 94 -14.39 0.25 -10.03
N CYS A 95 -14.48 1.53 -10.34
CA CYS A 95 -13.33 2.33 -10.76
C CYS A 95 -13.02 3.39 -9.71
N LEU A 96 -11.78 3.42 -9.22
CA LEU A 96 -11.34 4.33 -8.17
C LEU A 96 -10.10 5.11 -8.58
N GLY A 97 -10.13 6.43 -8.41
CA GLY A 97 -8.95 7.30 -8.46
C GLY A 97 -8.44 7.64 -7.06
N PHE A 98 -7.13 7.73 -6.89
CA PHE A 98 -6.51 8.19 -5.64
C PHE A 98 -5.70 9.46 -5.90
N SER A 99 -6.11 10.58 -5.30
CA SER A 99 -5.35 11.83 -5.40
C SER A 99 -4.74 12.19 -4.06
N TYR A 100 -3.45 12.53 -4.06
CA TYR A 100 -2.75 13.00 -2.87
C TYR A 100 -3.26 14.40 -2.48
N VAL A 101 -3.42 14.67 -1.19
CA VAL A 101 -3.88 15.97 -0.69
C VAL A 101 -2.88 16.51 0.32
N ALA A 102 -2.15 17.56 -0.07
CA ALA A 102 -1.14 18.19 0.77
C ALA A 102 -1.75 19.06 1.89
N ASP A 103 -2.80 19.82 1.56
CA ASP A 103 -3.30 20.90 2.42
C ASP A 103 -4.39 20.45 3.42
N HIS A 104 -4.70 19.15 3.49
CA HIS A 104 -5.72 18.65 4.40
C HIS A 104 -5.10 18.23 5.74
N PRO A 105 -5.58 18.75 6.90
CA PRO A 105 -4.89 18.61 8.19
C PRO A 105 -4.80 17.17 8.72
N LYS A 106 -5.63 16.26 8.19
CA LYS A 106 -5.76 14.87 8.67
C LYS A 106 -5.78 13.80 7.58
N ALA A 107 -5.84 14.19 6.31
CA ALA A 107 -5.98 13.23 5.20
C ALA A 107 -4.62 13.04 4.53
N GLU A 108 -4.46 11.94 3.81
CA GLU A 108 -3.30 11.76 2.92
C GLU A 108 -3.76 11.65 1.46
N TYR A 109 -4.91 11.01 1.23
CA TYR A 109 -5.49 10.87 -0.09
C TYR A 109 -6.99 11.17 -0.05
N VAL A 110 -7.51 11.66 -1.17
CA VAL A 110 -8.92 11.57 -1.51
C VAL A 110 -9.11 10.40 -2.46
N VAL A 111 -10.12 9.58 -2.18
CA VAL A 111 -10.55 8.50 -3.07
C VAL A 111 -11.75 9.00 -3.85
N LEU A 112 -11.68 8.89 -5.18
CA LEU A 112 -12.70 9.32 -6.12
C LEU A 112 -13.33 8.08 -6.74
N ARG A 113 -14.67 7.99 -6.74
CA ARG A 113 -15.37 7.03 -7.58
C ARG A 113 -15.45 7.59 -9.00
N LEU A 114 -14.91 6.83 -9.95
CA LEU A 114 -14.82 7.21 -11.37
C LEU A 114 -15.68 6.27 -12.23
N ILE A 115 -16.84 5.90 -11.72
CA ILE A 115 -17.83 5.07 -12.43
C ILE A 115 -19.20 5.46 -11.88
N GLY A 116 -20.25 5.30 -12.70
CA GLY A 116 -21.64 5.59 -12.34
C GLY A 116 -22.11 5.02 -10.99
N PRO A 117 -23.32 5.44 -10.54
CA PRO A 117 -23.87 5.05 -9.25
C PRO A 117 -23.88 3.53 -9.10
N GLY A 118 -23.36 3.05 -7.95
CA GLY A 118 -23.30 1.63 -7.67
C GLY A 118 -24.64 1.08 -7.20
N ASP A 119 -24.64 -0.19 -6.84
CA ASP A 119 -25.74 -0.90 -6.19
C ASP A 119 -26.01 -0.44 -4.73
N GLY A 120 -25.72 0.84 -4.44
CA GLY A 120 -25.87 1.46 -3.13
C GLY A 120 -25.16 2.81 -3.06
N THR A 121 -25.31 3.52 -1.95
CA THR A 121 -24.86 4.91 -1.78
C THR A 121 -23.39 5.05 -1.32
N HIS A 122 -22.73 3.96 -0.97
CA HIS A 122 -21.37 3.99 -0.44
C HIS A 122 -20.33 4.05 -1.57
N LEU A 123 -19.21 4.76 -1.33
CA LEU A 123 -18.11 4.92 -2.28
C LEU A 123 -17.66 3.60 -2.94
N PHE A 124 -17.62 2.52 -2.15
CA PHE A 124 -17.19 1.18 -2.58
C PHE A 124 -18.33 0.25 -3.03
N SER A 125 -19.55 0.75 -3.27
CA SER A 125 -20.62 -0.04 -3.87
C SER A 125 -20.33 -0.31 -5.35
N PRO A 126 -20.26 -1.56 -5.84
CA PRO A 126 -19.92 -1.80 -7.23
C PRO A 126 -21.10 -1.49 -8.17
N VAL A 127 -20.79 -1.23 -9.44
CA VAL A 127 -21.73 -1.37 -10.55
C VAL A 127 -21.80 -2.84 -10.95
N ILE A 128 -22.99 -3.34 -11.25
CA ILE A 128 -23.22 -4.73 -11.62
C ILE A 128 -23.05 -4.87 -13.13
N THR A 129 -22.22 -5.82 -13.57
CA THR A 129 -21.98 -6.09 -14.99
C THR A 129 -22.04 -7.58 -15.27
N ASP A 130 -22.41 -7.94 -16.50
CA ASP A 130 -22.24 -9.31 -16.98
C ASP A 130 -20.75 -9.70 -16.89
N ARG A 131 -20.51 -10.93 -16.46
CA ARG A 131 -19.20 -11.55 -16.34
C ARG A 131 -18.44 -11.62 -17.66
N GLN A 132 -19.12 -11.69 -18.80
CA GLN A 132 -18.49 -11.73 -20.13
C GLN A 132 -18.04 -10.35 -20.65
N THR A 133 -18.47 -9.27 -19.99
CA THR A 133 -18.13 -7.90 -20.40
C THR A 133 -16.62 -7.70 -20.42
N LYS A 134 -16.11 -7.19 -21.54
CA LYS A 134 -14.71 -6.74 -21.65
C LYS A 134 -14.58 -5.40 -20.93
N LEU A 135 -13.92 -5.43 -19.78
CA LEU A 135 -13.70 -4.26 -18.94
C LEU A 135 -12.30 -3.70 -19.22
N SER A 136 -12.22 -2.39 -19.40
CA SER A 136 -10.96 -1.66 -19.38
C SER A 136 -11.14 -0.29 -18.72
N VAL A 137 -10.05 0.32 -18.22
CA VAL A 137 -10.10 1.66 -17.61
C VAL A 137 -10.68 2.66 -18.61
N ALA A 138 -10.26 2.61 -19.87
CA ALA A 138 -10.74 3.51 -20.93
C ALA A 138 -12.23 3.37 -21.24
N THR A 139 -12.79 2.17 -21.13
CA THR A 139 -14.21 1.91 -21.48
C THR A 139 -15.16 1.91 -20.28
N THR A 140 -14.64 1.78 -19.06
CA THR A 140 -15.45 1.55 -17.85
C THR A 140 -15.37 2.71 -16.86
N CYS A 141 -14.28 3.48 -16.89
CA CYS A 141 -14.11 4.61 -15.99
C CYS A 141 -14.54 5.92 -16.64
N ASP A 142 -15.17 6.79 -15.86
CA ASP A 142 -15.52 8.16 -16.24
C ASP A 142 -14.26 9.04 -16.15
N LEU A 143 -13.35 8.90 -17.13
CA LEU A 143 -12.03 9.56 -17.16
C LEU A 143 -12.10 11.05 -17.52
N GLN A 144 -13.23 11.49 -18.06
CA GLN A 144 -13.43 12.88 -18.43
C GLN A 144 -13.85 13.71 -17.21
N GLY A 145 -12.93 14.58 -16.76
CA GLY A 145 -13.23 15.72 -15.89
C GLY A 145 -14.20 16.76 -16.49
N SER A 146 -14.90 16.44 -17.58
CA SER A 146 -15.91 17.28 -18.25
C SER A 146 -17.18 17.52 -17.41
N TYR A 147 -17.32 16.89 -16.24
CA TYR A 147 -18.42 17.14 -15.30
C TYR A 147 -18.04 18.03 -14.12
N VAL A 148 -16.90 18.74 -14.20
CA VAL A 148 -16.65 19.90 -13.31
C VAL A 148 -17.45 21.13 -13.76
N GLY A 149 -18.04 21.09 -14.96
CA GLY A 149 -18.74 22.23 -15.57
C GLY A 149 -20.19 22.43 -15.13
N GLN A 150 -21.05 21.39 -15.14
CA GLN A 150 -22.48 21.57 -14.93
C GLN A 150 -23.10 20.31 -14.29
N HIS A 151 -23.47 20.42 -13.00
CA HIS A 151 -24.18 19.45 -12.15
C HIS A 151 -23.38 18.25 -11.57
N PRO A 152 -22.87 18.35 -10.32
CA PRO A 152 -22.06 17.32 -9.64
C PRO A 152 -22.92 16.26 -8.93
N VAL A 153 -23.85 15.58 -9.63
CA VAL A 153 -24.86 14.77 -8.94
C VAL A 153 -24.33 13.39 -8.47
N HIS A 154 -23.20 12.90 -8.99
CA HIS A 154 -22.80 11.49 -8.75
C HIS A 154 -21.34 11.22 -8.36
N THR A 155 -20.46 12.22 -8.28
CA THR A 155 -19.08 12.00 -7.87
C THR A 155 -19.01 11.83 -6.35
N THR A 156 -19.06 10.59 -5.89
CA THR A 156 -18.79 10.27 -4.48
C THR A 156 -17.29 10.28 -4.26
N ASN A 157 -16.84 11.03 -3.26
CA ASN A 157 -15.45 11.06 -2.81
C ASN A 157 -15.37 10.79 -1.30
N ALA A 158 -14.18 10.42 -0.83
CA ALA A 158 -13.92 10.36 0.60
C ALA A 158 -12.46 10.62 0.91
N PHE A 159 -12.20 11.40 1.95
CA PHE A 159 -10.86 11.58 2.49
C PHE A 159 -10.46 10.37 3.33
N ILE A 160 -9.25 9.86 3.06
CA ILE A 160 -8.69 8.72 3.77
C ILE A 160 -7.37 9.08 4.43
N ARG A 161 -7.11 8.41 5.56
CA ARG A 161 -5.85 8.46 6.29
C ARG A 161 -5.34 7.07 6.61
N ARG A 162 -4.03 6.88 6.70
CA ARG A 162 -3.47 5.57 7.07
C ARG A 162 -3.84 5.24 8.53
N ALA A 163 -4.06 3.97 8.81
CA ALA A 163 -4.24 3.49 10.18
C ALA A 163 -2.93 3.65 10.98
N LEU A 164 -3.02 3.77 12.31
CA LEU A 164 -1.84 3.80 13.19
C LEU A 164 -1.82 2.58 14.13
N PRO A 165 -0.64 1.99 14.45
CA PRO A 165 0.66 2.22 13.79
C PRO A 165 0.59 1.77 12.34
N GLY A 166 1.18 2.56 11.44
CA GLY A 166 0.85 2.51 10.02
C GLY A 166 1.54 1.43 9.22
N CYS A 167 2.51 0.73 9.81
CA CYS A 167 3.17 -0.38 9.13
C CYS A 167 3.54 -1.54 10.05
N LYS A 168 3.94 -2.63 9.39
CA LYS A 168 4.62 -3.77 10.01
C LYS A 168 5.94 -3.97 9.30
N PHE A 169 6.99 -4.27 10.05
CA PHE A 169 8.27 -4.67 9.49
C PHE A 169 8.14 -6.06 8.86
N PRO A 170 8.71 -6.31 7.66
CA PRO A 170 8.84 -7.64 7.05
C PRO A 170 9.49 -8.66 8.01
N ALA A 171 9.26 -9.95 7.83
CA ALA A 171 9.83 -10.96 8.74
C ALA A 171 11.35 -11.04 8.62
N GLU A 172 11.86 -10.77 7.44
CA GLU A 172 13.24 -10.85 7.00
C GLU A 172 14.15 -9.89 7.77
N ILE A 173 13.66 -8.71 8.14
CA ILE A 173 14.43 -7.69 8.88
C ILE A 173 14.19 -7.73 10.40
N ARG A 174 13.29 -8.60 10.89
CA ARG A 174 13.00 -8.69 12.32
C ARG A 174 14.10 -9.45 13.02
N GLY A 175 14.53 -8.95 14.17
CA GLY A 175 15.62 -9.51 14.94
C GLY A 175 16.37 -8.44 15.70
N ARG A 176 17.40 -8.86 16.41
CA ARG A 176 18.39 -7.96 17.00
C ARG A 176 19.60 -7.96 16.08
N TRP A 177 20.00 -6.77 15.65
CA TRP A 177 21.12 -6.57 14.75
C TRP A 177 22.17 -5.72 15.43
N ASN A 178 23.43 -6.13 15.34
CA ASN A 178 24.53 -5.20 15.56
C ASN A 178 24.52 -4.15 14.44
N TYR A 179 24.96 -2.95 14.76
CA TYR A 179 24.78 -1.79 13.89
C TYR A 179 26.09 -1.02 13.78
N THR A 180 26.55 -0.73 12.56
CA THR A 180 27.83 -0.02 12.34
C THR A 180 27.75 1.49 12.60
N TYR A 181 26.58 2.00 13.00
CA TYR A 181 26.40 3.40 13.34
C TYR A 181 27.14 3.76 14.64
N GLN A 182 28.02 4.75 14.57
CA GLN A 182 28.97 5.07 15.66
C GLN A 182 28.33 5.38 17.03
N HIS A 183 27.07 5.82 17.06
CA HIS A 183 26.37 6.16 18.30
C HIS A 183 25.44 5.06 18.82
N ALA A 184 25.28 3.95 18.07
CA ALA A 184 24.44 2.83 18.49
C ALA A 184 25.16 1.49 18.44
N LYS A 185 24.94 0.69 19.48
CA LYS A 185 25.45 -0.67 19.58
C LYS A 185 24.64 -1.64 18.73
N SER A 186 23.32 -1.52 18.77
CA SER A 186 22.42 -2.47 18.10
C SER A 186 21.06 -1.86 17.79
N LEU A 187 20.43 -2.36 16.74
CA LEU A 187 19.05 -2.05 16.36
C LEU A 187 18.20 -3.32 16.49
N GLU A 188 17.18 -3.27 17.32
CA GLU A 188 16.27 -4.38 17.57
C GLU A 188 14.92 -4.11 16.92
N ILE A 189 14.50 -4.93 15.95
CA ILE A 189 13.30 -4.72 15.14
C ILE A 189 12.29 -5.83 15.42
N TRP A 190 11.11 -5.45 15.92
CA TRP A 190 9.97 -6.34 16.13
C TRP A 190 8.92 -6.15 15.04
N GLN A 191 7.71 -6.70 15.20
CA GLN A 191 6.67 -6.59 14.17
C GLN A 191 6.22 -5.15 13.90
N ARG A 192 6.19 -4.27 14.91
CA ARG A 192 5.60 -2.92 14.81
C ARG A 192 6.41 -1.81 15.49
N ASN A 193 7.46 -2.18 16.20
CA ASN A 193 8.34 -1.24 16.89
C ASN A 193 9.79 -1.65 16.64
N ALA A 194 10.69 -0.72 16.88
CA ALA A 194 12.12 -0.97 16.89
C ALA A 194 12.75 -0.23 18.07
N THR A 195 13.87 -0.72 18.56
CA THR A 195 14.62 -0.12 19.66
C THR A 195 16.06 0.08 19.21
N LEU A 196 16.53 1.32 19.23
CA LEU A 196 17.93 1.66 19.00
C LEU A 196 18.63 1.69 20.35
N HIS A 197 19.60 0.79 20.55
CA HIS A 197 20.40 0.71 21.77
C HIS A 197 21.66 1.54 21.57
N LEU A 198 21.79 2.64 22.29
CA LEU A 198 22.89 3.60 22.16
C LEU A 198 24.15 3.10 22.85
N MET A 199 25.30 3.65 22.44
CA MET A 199 26.61 3.31 23.03
C MET A 199 26.73 3.74 24.51
N ASN A 200 25.97 4.74 24.94
CA ASN A 200 25.92 5.22 26.33
C ASN A 200 25.02 4.35 27.25
N GLY A 201 24.41 3.28 26.72
CA GLY A 201 23.50 2.39 27.46
C GLY A 201 22.03 2.80 27.43
N GLU A 202 21.68 3.97 26.88
CA GLU A 202 20.29 4.39 26.70
C GLU A 202 19.62 3.64 25.55
N SER A 203 18.29 3.64 25.52
CA SER A 203 17.51 3.03 24.45
C SER A 203 16.44 3.97 23.93
N ILE A 204 16.34 4.08 22.61
CA ILE A 204 15.30 4.86 21.95
C ILE A 204 14.30 3.91 21.32
N ARG A 205 13.03 4.02 21.72
CA ARG A 205 11.96 3.18 21.20
C ARG A 205 11.18 3.90 20.11
N PHE A 206 11.11 3.27 18.94
CA PHE A 206 10.39 3.74 17.78
C PHE A 206 9.17 2.88 17.50
N MET A 207 8.09 3.49 17.01
CA MET A 207 7.01 2.78 16.33
C MET A 207 7.19 2.87 14.82
N CYS A 208 6.74 1.83 14.10
CA CYS A 208 6.57 1.88 12.64
C CYS A 208 5.39 2.81 12.31
N ASP A 209 5.68 4.08 12.02
CA ASP A 209 4.66 5.08 11.75
C ASP A 209 4.11 4.90 10.34
N LYS A 210 4.99 4.87 9.33
CA LYS A 210 4.61 4.68 7.91
C LYS A 210 5.65 3.88 7.14
N ARG A 211 5.24 3.35 5.99
CA ARG A 211 6.11 2.65 5.03
C ARG A 211 5.68 2.98 3.61
N ASP A 212 6.65 3.17 2.73
CA ASP A 212 6.45 3.18 1.28
C ASP A 212 7.53 2.31 0.62
N GLY A 213 7.14 1.19 0.02
CA GLY A 213 8.12 0.27 -0.59
C GLY A 213 9.11 -0.29 0.43
N GLY A 214 10.40 -0.02 0.25
CA GLY A 214 11.49 -0.39 1.17
C GLY A 214 11.77 0.64 2.27
N VAL A 215 11.17 1.83 2.19
CA VAL A 215 11.43 2.96 3.09
C VAL A 215 10.42 2.96 4.24
N PHE A 216 10.93 3.09 5.46
CA PHE A 216 10.17 3.10 6.71
C PHE A 216 10.37 4.43 7.44
N VAL A 217 9.29 4.94 8.02
CA VAL A 217 9.31 6.05 8.98
C VAL A 217 9.13 5.46 10.37
N PHE A 218 10.18 5.57 11.16
CA PHE A 218 10.22 5.27 12.57
C PHE A 218 9.89 6.54 13.35
N ARG A 219 9.02 6.47 14.36
CA ARG A 219 8.66 7.61 15.21
C ARG A 219 8.86 7.28 16.69
N ALA A 220 9.72 8.02 17.36
CA ALA A 220 9.88 8.03 18.80
C ALA A 220 9.05 9.19 19.37
N LYS A 221 8.09 8.87 20.24
CA LYS A 221 7.20 9.87 20.81
C LYS A 221 7.85 10.57 21.99
N GLU A 222 7.61 11.88 22.12
CA GLU A 222 8.07 12.71 23.25
C GLU A 222 9.58 12.56 23.50
N TYR A 223 10.36 12.39 22.42
CA TYR A 223 11.80 12.17 22.50
C TYR A 223 12.56 13.47 22.75
N VAL A 224 12.14 14.55 22.08
CA VAL A 224 12.80 15.86 22.19
C VAL A 224 12.19 16.66 23.33
N SER A 225 10.85 16.71 23.38
CA SER A 225 10.09 17.41 24.41
C SER A 225 8.66 16.83 24.50
N ARG A 226 7.81 17.37 25.37
CA ARG A 226 6.39 16.93 25.48
C ARG A 226 5.57 17.15 24.19
N ASP A 227 6.00 18.10 23.37
CA ASP A 227 5.30 18.54 22.15
C ASP A 227 6.04 18.16 20.86
N GLU A 228 7.21 17.55 20.98
CA GLU A 228 8.07 17.16 19.86
C GLU A 228 8.47 15.68 19.93
N ASP A 229 8.17 15.01 18.82
CA ASP A 229 8.60 13.65 18.54
C ASP A 229 9.89 13.67 17.71
N ALA A 230 10.57 12.53 17.61
CA ALA A 230 11.65 12.33 16.67
C ALA A 230 11.28 11.27 15.63
N ILE A 231 11.70 11.49 14.38
CA ILE A 231 11.55 10.51 13.30
C ILE A 231 12.89 10.11 12.70
N MET A 232 12.94 8.87 12.21
CA MET A 232 14.01 8.32 11.38
C MET A 232 13.38 7.78 10.10
N CYS A 233 13.89 8.20 8.95
CA CYS A 233 13.53 7.64 7.66
C CYS A 233 14.63 6.68 7.23
N ALA A 234 14.33 5.40 7.11
CA ALA A 234 15.35 4.41 6.75
C ALA A 234 14.83 3.35 5.79
N GLU A 235 15.71 2.93 4.90
CA GLU A 235 15.50 1.82 3.98
C GLU A 235 16.45 0.69 4.31
N PHE A 236 15.96 -0.55 4.26
CA PHE A 236 16.76 -1.76 4.50
C PHE A 236 16.89 -2.53 3.19
N THR A 237 18.10 -2.54 2.64
CA THR A 237 18.43 -3.26 1.41
C THR A 237 19.16 -4.56 1.78
N PRO A 238 18.62 -5.74 1.45
CA PRO A 238 19.31 -7.01 1.70
C PRO A 238 20.63 -7.09 0.95
N MET A 239 21.69 -7.60 1.58
CA MET A 239 22.99 -7.83 0.96
C MET A 239 23.24 -9.32 0.82
N GLN A 240 22.69 -9.93 -0.24
CA GLN A 240 22.68 -11.40 -0.40
C GLN A 240 24.08 -11.98 -0.67
N ASP A 241 24.96 -11.19 -1.28
CA ASP A 241 26.30 -11.62 -1.69
C ASP A 241 27.40 -11.21 -0.69
N ASP A 242 27.05 -10.51 0.40
CA ASP A 242 28.01 -10.07 1.42
C ASP A 242 28.10 -11.10 2.56
N PRO A 243 29.29 -11.63 2.89
CA PRO A 243 29.45 -12.65 3.90
C PRO A 243 29.41 -12.12 5.35
N PHE A 244 29.48 -10.80 5.57
CA PHE A 244 29.58 -10.19 6.89
C PHE A 244 28.31 -9.42 7.28
N TYR A 245 27.64 -8.80 6.31
CA TYR A 245 26.52 -7.89 6.56
C TYR A 245 25.22 -8.43 5.95
N SER A 246 24.13 -8.38 6.72
CA SER A 246 22.82 -8.86 6.26
C SER A 246 22.01 -7.79 5.52
N PHE A 247 22.09 -6.53 5.99
CA PHE A 247 21.38 -5.41 5.38
C PHE A 247 22.25 -4.16 5.33
N GLN A 248 22.14 -3.41 4.24
CA GLN A 248 22.51 -2.01 4.20
C GLN A 248 21.30 -1.18 4.64
N MET A 249 21.47 -0.38 5.69
CA MET A 249 20.51 0.62 6.13
C MET A 249 20.89 1.97 5.52
N SER A 250 20.01 2.49 4.66
CA SER A 250 20.17 3.81 4.05
C SER A 250 19.29 4.82 4.76
N ARG A 251 19.90 5.89 5.27
CA ARG A 251 19.20 7.01 5.89
C ARG A 251 18.64 7.95 4.83
N HIS A 252 17.36 8.29 4.98
CA HIS A 252 16.60 9.16 4.08
C HIS A 252 16.10 10.42 4.79
N ASN A 253 16.83 10.97 5.76
CA ASN A 253 16.52 12.24 6.41
C ASN A 253 17.79 13.00 6.81
N SER A 254 17.74 14.33 6.68
CA SER A 254 18.66 15.32 7.23
C SER A 254 18.14 15.75 8.59
N GLY A 255 18.48 14.94 9.60
CA GLY A 255 18.11 15.21 10.98
C GLY A 255 18.96 16.29 11.64
N ASN A 256 18.51 16.73 12.82
CA ASN A 256 19.25 17.63 13.71
C ASN A 256 19.66 16.96 15.03
N LEU A 257 19.38 15.66 15.17
CA LEU A 257 19.61 14.87 16.37
C LEU A 257 20.38 13.61 16.01
N LEU A 258 21.24 13.14 16.92
CA LEU A 258 22.10 11.97 16.72
C LEU A 258 22.84 12.01 15.37
N ASP A 259 23.70 13.01 15.16
CA ASP A 259 24.50 13.15 13.92
C ASP A 259 23.64 13.07 12.61
N GLY A 260 22.44 13.64 12.70
CA GLY A 260 21.47 13.67 11.62
C GLY A 260 20.63 12.41 11.44
N GLN A 261 20.77 11.39 12.30
CA GLN A 261 19.97 10.16 12.23
C GLN A 261 18.49 10.44 12.49
N LEU A 262 18.21 11.35 13.41
CA LEU A 262 16.87 11.69 13.86
C LEU A 262 16.52 13.15 13.52
N ARG A 263 15.28 13.36 13.08
CA ARG A 263 14.71 14.69 12.81
C ARG A 263 13.62 14.99 13.83
N SER A 264 13.66 16.16 14.47
CA SER A 264 12.54 16.63 15.32
C SER A 264 11.32 16.95 14.47
N VAL A 265 10.14 16.53 14.92
CA VAL A 265 8.85 16.88 14.33
C VAL A 265 7.82 17.18 15.42
N SER A 266 6.94 18.14 15.17
CA SER A 266 5.82 18.39 16.06
C SER A 266 4.94 17.14 16.23
N LYS A 267 4.54 16.85 17.47
CA LYS A 267 3.73 15.69 17.84
C LYS A 267 2.39 15.59 17.09
N SER A 268 1.78 16.73 16.77
CA SER A 268 0.53 16.79 16.01
C SER A 268 0.72 16.72 14.49
N ARG A 269 1.95 16.88 13.98
CA ARG A 269 2.22 16.90 12.54
C ARG A 269 2.11 15.49 11.95
N PRO A 270 1.30 15.29 10.90
CA PRO A 270 1.35 14.06 10.11
C PRO A 270 2.68 14.02 9.36
N VAL A 271 3.36 12.88 9.42
CA VAL A 271 4.63 12.64 8.73
C VAL A 271 4.34 11.81 7.49
N TYR A 272 4.90 12.12 6.34
CA TYR A 272 4.69 11.45 5.07
C TYR A 272 6.04 11.03 4.47
N VAL A 273 6.17 9.77 4.05
CA VAL A 273 7.44 9.26 3.52
C VAL A 273 7.90 10.10 2.32
N HIS A 274 7.00 10.44 1.40
CA HIS A 274 7.31 11.17 0.18
C HIS A 274 7.53 12.69 0.34
N VAL A 275 7.33 13.23 1.55
CA VAL A 275 7.46 14.68 1.84
C VAL A 275 8.52 14.95 2.90
N ASP A 276 8.53 14.14 3.96
CA ASP A 276 9.36 14.39 5.15
C ASP A 276 10.66 13.56 5.15
N CYS A 277 10.79 12.57 4.26
CA CYS A 277 12.04 11.89 3.97
C CYS A 277 12.67 12.49 2.70
N ASP A 278 13.99 12.60 2.66
CA ASP A 278 14.72 13.39 1.66
C ASP A 278 14.91 12.68 0.31
N TRP A 279 14.60 11.37 0.21
CA TRP A 279 14.70 10.47 -0.98
C TRP A 279 16.04 10.42 -1.72
N ILE A 280 16.93 11.35 -1.43
CA ILE A 280 18.33 11.34 -1.74
C ILE A 280 18.96 10.70 -0.50
N GLY A 281 19.49 9.48 -0.66
CA GLY A 281 20.32 8.88 0.37
C GLY A 281 21.43 9.87 0.70
N SER A 282 21.41 10.44 1.91
CA SER A 282 22.43 11.38 2.34
C SER A 282 23.77 10.67 2.20
N PRO A 283 24.83 11.29 1.64
CA PRO A 283 26.14 10.65 1.45
C PRO A 283 26.89 10.36 2.77
N ALA A 284 26.19 10.38 3.91
CA ALA A 284 26.71 9.98 5.19
C ALA A 284 26.71 8.44 5.21
N ARG A 285 27.88 7.87 4.89
CA ARG A 285 28.33 6.48 5.09
C ARG A 285 27.23 5.42 5.22
N PRO A 286 27.11 4.46 4.27
CA PRO A 286 26.14 3.37 4.42
C PRO A 286 26.36 2.67 5.76
N GLU A 287 25.27 2.49 6.50
CA GLU A 287 25.27 1.82 7.79
C GLU A 287 24.81 0.38 7.56
N PHE A 288 25.37 -0.56 8.30
CA PHE A 288 25.15 -1.98 8.05
C PHE A 288 24.61 -2.67 9.30
N LEU A 289 23.73 -3.63 9.06
CA LEU A 289 23.19 -4.54 10.07
C LEU A 289 23.82 -5.92 9.90
N TYR A 290 24.27 -6.50 11.00
CA TYR A 290 24.89 -7.82 11.03
C TYR A 290 24.49 -8.59 12.32
N PRO A 291 24.60 -9.93 12.31
CA PRO A 291 24.26 -10.76 13.46
C PRO A 291 25.07 -10.43 14.73
#